data_AF-A0AAV7K2G9-F1
#
_entry.id   AF-A0AAV7K2G9-F1
#
_cell.length_a   1.000
_cell.length_b   1.000
_cell.length_c   1.000
_cell.angle_alpha   90.00
_cell.angle_beta   90.00
_cell.angle_gamma   90.00
#
_symmetry.space_group_name_H-M   'P 1'
#
loop_
_entity.id
_entity.type
_entity.pdbx_description
1 polymer ?
#
loop_
_entity_poly.entity_id
_entity_poly.type
_entity_poly.pdbx_seq_one_letter_code
_entity_poly.pdbx_strand_id
1 'polypeptide(L)'
;MASRPLKKRKVADEGRIFKQEWTIQYIFIEEKGKPICLICNQSVNLMKVSNISRHYDTMHKDEFEELHDEARKPRLDKLMKALKRQLDSLFKPTIDKEKAMLSSYIVSQKNVEKCKPFSDGEFVKECLVACAMELCP
;
A
#
# COMPACT_ATOMS: atom_id res chain seq x y z
N MET A 1 3.55 19.08 49.75
CA MET A 1 3.88 19.49 48.36
C MET A 1 2.76 19.00 47.46
N ALA A 2 1.94 19.89 46.88
CA ALA A 2 0.86 19.49 45.98
C ALA A 2 1.45 19.03 44.64
N SER A 3 1.23 17.77 44.26
CA SER A 3 1.66 17.23 42.97
C SER A 3 0.94 17.96 41.85
N ARG A 4 1.70 18.57 40.94
CA ARG A 4 1.17 19.32 39.80
C ARG A 4 0.37 18.35 38.92
N PRO A 5 -0.88 18.66 38.53
CA PRO A 5 -1.67 17.74 37.74
C PRO A 5 -0.96 17.47 36.40
N LEU A 6 -0.65 16.20 36.13
CA LEU A 6 -0.06 15.77 34.87
C LEU A 6 -1.06 16.06 33.76
N LYS A 7 -0.79 17.13 32.99
CA LYS A 7 -1.57 17.46 31.79
C LYS A 7 -1.52 16.26 30.85
N LYS A 8 -2.64 15.54 30.71
CA LYS A 8 -2.77 14.46 29.73
C LYS A 8 -2.58 15.07 28.34
N ARG A 9 -1.50 14.69 27.66
CA ARG A 9 -1.16 15.16 26.31
C ARG A 9 -1.84 14.23 25.30
N LYS A 10 -2.62 14.78 24.36
CA LYS A 10 -3.13 14.01 23.22
C LYS A 10 -2.14 14.09 22.06
N VAL A 11 -2.01 12.99 21.31
CA VAL A 11 -1.08 12.88 20.18
C VAL A 11 -1.38 13.92 19.09
N ALA A 12 -2.66 14.24 18.88
CA ALA A 12 -3.11 15.25 17.90
C ALA A 12 -2.66 16.68 18.26
N ASP A 13 -2.49 16.99 19.55
CA ASP A 13 -2.13 18.34 20.01
C ASP A 13 -0.63 18.64 19.85
N GLU A 14 0.19 17.63 19.53
CA GLU A 14 1.65 17.73 19.54
C GLU A 14 2.25 18.04 18.17
N GLY A 15 1.43 18.13 17.10
CA GLY A 15 1.85 18.60 15.77
C GLY A 15 3.11 17.91 15.25
N ARG A 16 3.29 16.62 15.53
CA ARG A 16 4.55 15.91 15.25
C ARG A 16 4.65 15.59 13.77
N ILE A 17 5.58 16.24 13.10
CA ILE A 17 5.86 16.08 11.67
C ILE A 17 7.05 15.14 11.50
N PHE A 18 7.02 14.32 10.44
CA PHE A 18 8.14 13.49 10.05
C PHE A 18 9.34 14.36 9.64
N LYS A 19 10.56 14.00 10.06
CA LYS A 19 11.78 14.67 9.60
C LYS A 19 12.47 13.84 8.53
N GLN A 20 12.82 14.45 7.41
CA GLN A 20 13.52 13.77 6.30
C GLN A 20 14.85 13.13 6.73
N GLU A 21 15.52 13.69 7.75
CA GLU A 21 16.72 13.11 8.37
C GLU A 21 16.52 11.65 8.81
N TRP A 22 15.31 11.29 9.27
CA TRP A 22 14.98 9.94 9.74
C TRP A 22 15.00 8.91 8.62
N THR A 23 14.86 9.34 7.37
CA THR A 23 14.95 8.47 6.20
C THR A 23 16.38 7.96 6.00
N ILE A 24 17.39 8.79 6.27
CA ILE A 24 18.79 8.37 6.13
C ILE A 24 19.27 7.69 7.42
N GLN A 25 18.89 8.22 8.58
CA GLN A 25 19.35 7.72 9.88
C GLN A 25 18.74 6.38 10.26
N TYR A 26 17.43 6.21 10.02
CA TYR A 26 16.68 5.04 10.48
C TYR A 26 16.04 4.24 9.36
N ILE A 27 16.14 4.69 8.10
CA ILE A 27 15.57 4.01 6.93
C ILE A 27 14.03 3.97 7.00
N PHE A 28 13.44 5.10 7.38
CA PHE A 28 11.99 5.31 7.47
C PHE A 28 11.46 6.32 6.44
N ILE A 29 10.20 6.19 6.05
CA ILE A 29 9.48 7.21 5.28
C ILE A 29 8.14 7.54 5.94
N GLU A 30 7.54 8.67 5.57
CA GLU A 30 6.15 8.97 5.89
C GLU A 30 5.25 8.59 4.72
N GLU A 31 4.23 7.77 4.99
CA GLU A 31 3.20 7.42 4.04
C GLU A 31 1.83 7.63 4.71
N LYS A 32 0.97 8.46 4.12
CA LYS A 32 -0.38 8.78 4.64
C LYS A 32 -0.40 9.16 6.13
N GLY A 33 0.58 9.95 6.59
CA GLY A 33 0.65 10.42 7.97
C GLY A 33 1.26 9.43 8.98
N LYS A 34 1.82 8.30 8.51
CA LYS A 34 2.43 7.27 9.38
C LYS A 34 3.88 7.01 8.99
N PRO A 35 4.79 6.85 9.97
CA PRO A 35 6.15 6.41 9.71
C PRO A 35 6.17 4.91 9.36
N ILE A 36 6.76 4.55 8.23
CA ILE A 36 6.94 3.18 7.74
C ILE A 36 8.44 2.86 7.65
N CYS A 37 8.84 1.72 8.20
CA CYS A 37 10.18 1.16 8.04
C CYS A 37 10.31 0.56 6.64
N LEU A 38 11.31 0.97 5.85
CA LEU A 38 11.51 0.42 4.50
C LEU A 38 12.18 -0.96 4.47
N ILE A 39 12.69 -1.44 5.61
CA ILE A 39 13.36 -2.74 5.71
C ILE A 39 12.31 -3.85 5.88
N CYS A 40 11.38 -3.66 6.81
CA CYS A 40 10.37 -4.66 7.16
C CYS A 40 8.93 -4.27 6.79
N ASN A 41 8.73 -3.08 6.19
CA ASN A 41 7.42 -2.53 5.81
C ASN A 41 6.42 -2.37 6.97
N GLN A 42 6.90 -2.34 8.22
CA GLN A 42 6.06 -2.12 9.39
C GLN A 42 5.89 -0.63 9.68
N SER A 43 4.66 -0.24 10.06
CA SER A 43 4.38 1.13 10.52
C SER A 43 4.56 1.25 12.03
N VAL A 44 5.11 2.37 12.49
CA VAL A 44 5.21 2.68 13.92
C VAL A 44 4.02 3.56 14.34
N ASN A 45 3.41 3.23 15.49
CA ASN A 45 2.13 3.84 15.93
C ASN A 45 2.16 5.37 16.13
N LEU A 46 3.33 5.95 16.44
CA LEU A 46 3.44 7.38 16.68
C LEU A 46 4.62 7.97 15.91
N MET A 47 4.43 9.17 15.38
CA MET A 47 5.46 9.99 14.74
C MET A 47 6.44 10.56 15.79
N LYS A 48 7.21 9.69 16.44
CA LYS A 48 8.21 10.03 17.44
C LYS A 48 9.55 9.43 17.07
N VAL A 49 10.60 10.25 17.07
CA VAL A 49 11.97 9.78 16.85
C VAL A 49 12.34 8.64 17.79
N SER A 50 11.90 8.67 19.05
CA SER A 50 12.18 7.60 20.02
C SER A 50 11.59 6.24 19.63
N ASN A 51 10.45 6.24 18.94
CA ASN A 51 9.82 5.01 18.50
C ASN A 51 10.47 4.49 17.21
N ILE A 52 10.85 5.41 16.32
CA ILE A 52 11.53 5.13 15.06
C ILE A 52 12.95 4.61 15.33
N SER A 53 13.75 5.31 16.16
CA SER A 53 15.09 4.85 16.57
C SER A 53 14.99 3.51 17.27
N ARG A 54 14.12 3.34 18.27
CA ARG A 54 13.99 2.05 18.97
C ARG A 54 13.69 0.90 18.01
N HIS A 55 12.79 1.11 17.05
CA HIS A 55 12.49 0.07 16.05
C HIS A 55 13.74 -0.30 15.25
N TYR A 56 14.45 0.69 14.71
CA TYR A 56 15.70 0.46 13.97
C TYR A 56 16.76 -0.23 14.85
N ASP A 57 17.01 0.32 16.04
CA ASP A 57 18.04 -0.12 16.98
C ASP A 57 17.84 -1.59 17.41
N THR A 58 16.59 -2.02 17.59
CA THR A 58 16.28 -3.37 18.08
C THR A 58 16.10 -4.41 16.97
N MET A 59 15.65 -4.01 15.79
CA MET A 59 15.27 -4.96 14.72
C MET A 59 16.28 -5.01 13.58
N HIS A 60 17.02 -3.92 13.34
CA HIS A 60 17.74 -3.72 12.09
C HIS A 60 19.17 -3.20 12.26
N LYS A 61 19.55 -2.75 13.44
CA LYS A 61 20.87 -2.15 13.67
C LYS A 61 22.00 -3.09 13.25
N ASP A 62 22.02 -4.31 13.75
CA ASP A 62 23.12 -5.25 13.51
C ASP A 62 23.34 -5.57 12.02
N GLU A 63 22.27 -5.57 11.21
CA GLU A 63 22.34 -5.86 9.77
C GLU A 63 22.63 -4.60 8.91
N PHE A 64 22.35 -3.41 9.44
CA PHE A 64 22.37 -2.15 8.67
C PHE A 64 23.29 -1.05 9.26
N GLU A 65 24.03 -1.32 10.34
CA GLU A 65 24.97 -0.39 10.98
C GLU A 65 26.23 -0.18 10.13
N GLU A 66 26.68 -1.18 9.37
CA GLU A 66 27.91 -1.12 8.57
C GLU A 66 27.85 -0.11 7.41
N LEU A 67 26.65 0.32 6.99
CA LEU A 67 26.52 1.40 6.03
C LEU A 67 26.46 2.73 6.77
N HIS A 68 27.43 3.62 6.57
CA HIS A 68 27.38 5.00 7.04
C HIS A 68 27.04 5.98 5.91
N ASP A 69 26.25 7.01 6.26
CA ASP A 69 26.03 8.24 5.50
C ASP A 69 25.67 8.06 4.00
N GLU A 70 26.38 8.73 3.09
CA GLU A 70 26.08 8.81 1.65
C GLU A 70 25.99 7.42 0.98
N ALA A 71 26.71 6.42 1.52
CA ALA A 71 26.64 5.04 1.03
C ALA A 71 25.28 4.36 1.31
N ARG A 72 24.45 4.93 2.20
CA ARG A 72 23.08 4.43 2.45
C ARG A 72 22.09 4.81 1.33
N LYS A 73 22.32 5.89 0.58
CA LYS A 73 21.37 6.39 -0.42
C LYS A 73 21.02 5.37 -1.51
N PRO A 74 21.99 4.63 -2.10
CA PRO A 74 21.67 3.59 -3.08
C PRO A 74 20.83 2.44 -2.51
N ARG A 75 21.08 2.07 -1.24
CA ARG A 75 20.32 1.02 -0.57
C ARG A 75 18.90 1.48 -0.28
N LEU A 76 18.74 2.70 0.20
CA LEU A 76 17.45 3.34 0.44
C LEU A 76 16.63 3.42 -0.85
N ASP A 77 17.22 3.90 -1.96
CA ASP A 77 16.55 3.97 -3.26
C ASP A 77 16.09 2.58 -3.74
N LYS A 78 16.93 1.55 -3.55
CA LYS A 78 16.56 0.17 -3.84
C LYS A 78 15.35 -0.30 -3.02
N LEU A 79 15.32 0.00 -1.72
CA LEU A 79 14.21 -0.36 -0.83
C LEU A 79 12.93 0.40 -1.19
N MET A 80 13.02 1.70 -1.47
CA MET A 80 11.88 2.50 -1.90
C MET A 80 11.29 1.99 -3.22
N LYS A 81 12.13 1.68 -4.21
CA LYS A 81 11.70 1.09 -5.49
C LYS A 81 11.04 -0.28 -5.27
N ALA A 82 11.58 -1.11 -4.37
CA ALA A 82 11.01 -2.41 -4.04
C ALA A 82 9.63 -2.25 -3.39
N LEU A 83 9.48 -1.35 -2.42
CA LEU A 83 8.20 -1.06 -1.77
C LEU A 83 7.17 -0.53 -2.76
N LYS A 84 7.56 0.44 -3.60
CA LYS A 84 6.67 1.00 -4.63
C LYS A 84 6.19 -0.10 -5.59
N ARG A 85 7.08 -0.97 -6.06
CA ARG A 85 6.71 -2.11 -6.91
C ARG A 85 5.73 -3.06 -6.22
N GLN A 86 5.89 -3.32 -4.92
CA GLN A 86 4.95 -4.15 -4.16
C GLN A 86 3.57 -3.48 -4.09
N LEU A 87 3.51 -2.18 -3.78
CA LEU A 87 2.26 -1.43 -3.74
C LEU A 87 1.59 -1.37 -5.12
N ASP A 88 2.35 -1.09 -6.18
CA ASP A 88 1.87 -1.06 -7.55
C ASP A 88 1.34 -2.42 -7.99
N SER A 89 1.92 -3.53 -7.53
CA SER A 89 1.40 -4.88 -7.82
C SER A 89 0.09 -5.19 -7.10
N LEU A 90 -0.13 -4.65 -5.90
CA LEU A 90 -1.34 -4.87 -5.12
C LEU A 90 -2.50 -4.01 -5.62
N PHE A 91 -2.20 -2.75 -5.93
CA PHE A 91 -3.19 -1.75 -6.29
C PHE A 91 -3.25 -1.46 -7.79
N LYS A 92 -2.52 -2.20 -8.64
CA LYS A 92 -2.69 -2.10 -10.09
C LYS A 92 -4.18 -2.32 -10.38
N PRO A 93 -4.88 -1.31 -10.92
CA PRO A 93 -6.08 -1.59 -11.68
C PRO A 93 -5.54 -2.37 -12.88
N THR A 94 -5.59 -3.69 -12.80
CA THR A 94 -5.60 -4.45 -14.04
C THR A 94 -6.86 -3.94 -14.71
N ILE A 95 -6.71 -3.18 -15.79
CA ILE A 95 -7.81 -2.72 -16.65
C ILE A 95 -8.76 -3.90 -16.93
N ASP A 96 -8.21 -5.12 -16.96
CA ASP A 96 -8.87 -6.42 -16.97
C ASP A 96 -9.93 -6.64 -15.88
N LYS A 97 -9.79 -6.12 -14.65
CA LYS A 97 -10.76 -6.32 -13.55
C LYS A 97 -12.03 -5.51 -13.76
N GLU A 98 -11.90 -4.24 -14.14
CA GLU A 98 -13.07 -3.39 -14.41
C GLU A 98 -13.78 -3.86 -15.68
N LYS A 99 -13.03 -4.18 -16.74
CA LYS A 99 -13.58 -4.79 -17.95
C LYS A 99 -14.24 -6.13 -17.67
N ALA A 100 -13.63 -7.02 -16.88
CA ALA A 100 -14.23 -8.30 -16.51
C ALA A 100 -15.49 -8.15 -15.66
N MET A 101 -15.53 -7.16 -14.76
CA MET A 101 -16.72 -6.84 -13.98
C MET A 101 -17.85 -6.37 -14.91
N LEU A 102 -17.56 -5.46 -15.84
CA LEU A 102 -18.52 -4.97 -16.82
C LEU A 102 -19.02 -6.09 -17.74
N SER A 103 -18.14 -6.95 -18.25
CA SER A 103 -18.52 -8.11 -19.08
C SER A 103 -19.43 -9.07 -18.31
N SER A 104 -19.11 -9.37 -17.05
CA SER A 104 -19.93 -10.25 -16.21
C SER A 104 -21.33 -9.67 -15.97
N TYR A 105 -21.41 -8.35 -15.76
CA TYR A 105 -22.68 -7.63 -15.65
C TYR A 105 -23.50 -7.72 -16.94
N ILE A 106 -22.88 -7.47 -18.11
CA ILE A 106 -23.56 -7.55 -19.41
C ILE A 106 -24.13 -8.94 -19.69
N VAL A 107 -23.38 -10.00 -19.38
CA VAL A 107 -23.87 -11.39 -19.53
C VAL A 107 -25.05 -11.66 -18.59
N SER A 108 -24.97 -11.19 -17.35
CA SER A 108 -26.05 -11.35 -16.36
C SER A 108 -27.32 -10.62 -16.80
N GLN A 109 -27.18 -9.39 -17.32
CA GLN A 109 -28.29 -8.63 -17.88
C GLN A 109 -28.94 -9.38 -19.06
N LYS A 110 -28.15 -9.86 -20.01
CA LYS A 110 -28.65 -10.65 -21.16
C LYS A 110 -29.36 -11.93 -20.73
N ASN A 111 -28.89 -12.57 -19.65
CA ASN A 111 -29.54 -13.75 -19.09
C ASN A 111 -30.95 -13.43 -18.62
N VAL A 112 -31.12 -12.33 -17.87
CA VAL A 112 -32.43 -11.87 -17.39
C VAL A 112 -33.33 -11.39 -18.53
N GLU A 113 -32.78 -10.73 -19.56
CA GLU A 113 -33.56 -10.22 -20.69
C GLU A 113 -34.06 -11.33 -21.63
N LYS A 114 -33.24 -12.34 -21.88
CA LYS A 114 -33.55 -13.41 -22.86
C LYS A 114 -34.12 -14.67 -22.22
N CYS A 115 -33.85 -14.91 -20.94
CA CYS A 115 -34.28 -16.11 -20.20
C CYS A 115 -33.96 -17.43 -20.94
N LYS A 116 -32.85 -17.47 -21.68
CA LYS A 116 -32.42 -18.64 -22.46
C LYS A 116 -31.47 -19.53 -21.64
N PRO A 117 -31.58 -20.86 -21.75
CA PRO A 117 -30.64 -21.77 -21.10
C PRO A 117 -29.27 -21.71 -21.77
N PHE A 118 -28.21 -22.00 -21.03
CA PHE A 118 -26.85 -22.09 -21.57
C PHE A 118 -26.63 -23.28 -22.54
N SER A 119 -27.64 -24.13 -22.74
CA SER A 119 -27.66 -25.14 -23.82
C SER A 119 -28.02 -24.55 -25.18
N ASP A 120 -28.58 -23.34 -25.24
CA ASP A 120 -28.82 -22.61 -26.49
C ASP A 120 -27.49 -22.02 -26.99
N GLY A 121 -26.90 -22.66 -28.01
CA GLY A 121 -25.61 -22.27 -28.56
C GLY A 121 -25.60 -20.86 -29.18
N GLU A 122 -26.74 -20.38 -29.67
CA GLU A 122 -26.86 -19.02 -30.22
C GLU A 122 -26.79 -17.98 -29.10
N PHE A 123 -27.47 -18.26 -27.99
CA PHE A 123 -27.39 -17.43 -26.79
C PHE A 123 -25.99 -17.42 -26.17
N VAL A 124 -25.31 -18.57 -26.11
CA VAL A 124 -23.92 -18.64 -25.63
C VAL A 124 -23.01 -17.80 -26.53
N LYS A 125 -23.17 -17.89 -27.85
CA LYS A 125 -22.38 -17.10 -28.81
C LYS A 125 -22.57 -15.60 -28.59
N GLU A 126 -23.81 -15.13 -28.39
CA GLU A 126 -24.08 -13.72 -28.13
C GLU A 126 -23.44 -13.23 -26.82
N CYS A 127 -23.49 -14.03 -25.75
CA CYS A 127 -22.82 -13.72 -24.49
C CYS A 127 -21.30 -13.60 -24.68
N LEU A 128 -20.69 -14.54 -25.42
CA LEU A 128 -19.26 -14.54 -25.69
C LEU A 128 -18.82 -13.35 -26.55
N VAL A 129 -19.59 -12.98 -27.57
CA VAL A 129 -19.33 -11.78 -28.39
C VAL A 129 -19.39 -10.52 -27.54
N ALA A 130 -20.39 -10.40 -26.66
CA ALA A 130 -20.50 -9.25 -25.77
C ALA A 130 -19.32 -9.14 -24.79
N CYS A 131 -18.86 -10.26 -24.22
CA CYS A 131 -17.64 -10.28 -23.41
C CYS A 131 -16.41 -9.87 -24.23
N ALA A 132 -16.29 -10.35 -25.47
CA ALA A 132 -15.15 -10.04 -26.32
C ALA A 132 -15.07 -8.54 -26.68
N MET A 133 -16.22 -7.88 -26.91
CA MET A 133 -16.26 -6.43 -27.18
C MET A 133 -15.72 -5.59 -26.02
N GLU A 134 -15.93 -6.03 -24.78
CA GLU A 134 -15.45 -5.30 -23.60
C GLU A 134 -14.01 -5.66 -23.21
N LEU A 135 -13.66 -6.95 -23.27
CA LEU A 135 -12.37 -7.47 -22.81
C LEU A 135 -11.24 -7.21 -23.81
N CYS A 136 -11.51 -7.24 -25.11
CA CYS A 136 -10.48 -7.03 -26.13
C CYS A 136 -10.21 -5.53 -26.34
N PRO A 137 -8.94 -5.12 -26.52
CA PRO A 137 -8.57 -3.76 -26.94
C PRO A 137 -9.08 -3.42 -28.35
#